data_AF-A0A1W9U074-F1
#
_entry.id   AF-A0A1W9U074-F1
#
_cell.length_a   1.000
_cell.length_b   1.000
_cell.length_c   1.000
_cell.angle_alpha   90.00
_cell.angle_beta   90.00
_cell.angle_gamma   90.00
#
_symmetry.space_group_name_H-M   'P 1'
#
loop_
_entity.id
_entity.type
_entity.pdbx_description
1 polymer ?
#
loop_
_entity_poly.entity_id
_entity_poly.type
_entity_poly.pdbx_seq_one_letter_code
_entity_poly.pdbx_strand_id
1 'polypeptide(L)'
;SPVIAQAKTVKIGAIYPLTGGAAAAGRELKAGAELSAKIANNMMPGLDMDMAKNAGIKSLGGAKIKLIFKDHQANPTLGADLAKKLILDDKVDGMLGCYHSSVTKTVSAVCEQYGVPMINGTSTSHLSSEVRSLKAARPDVMLFASYTSDAILLVKTLKAQKAKPKIIWGQDAGFEKPEFRSTLRDSIVGILTRTVFLPKVAQIKKVAGQVNALYKGKTGNDLGGASARAFTGVQTWVHILEKAGSTKPADIQRAANAIRIPGDQLVVPWAGIQFTPSGDELGQNVLGSGLIGQYQMVDGKLVLEIIYPFDVATADMIFPFKWF
;
A
#
# COMPACT_ATOMS: atom_id res chain seq x y z
N SER A 1 -46.28 44.05 9.36
CA SER A 1 -44.87 43.63 9.49
C SER A 1 -44.54 42.62 8.42
N PRO A 2 -43.42 42.72 7.68
CA PRO A 2 -43.07 41.70 6.70
C PRO A 2 -42.75 40.39 7.42
N VAL A 3 -43.29 39.29 6.91
CA VAL A 3 -43.02 37.94 7.40
C VAL A 3 -41.58 37.60 7.02
N ILE A 4 -40.68 37.50 8.00
CA ILE A 4 -39.32 36.99 7.79
C ILE A 4 -39.47 35.52 7.41
N ALA A 5 -39.25 35.17 6.14
CA ALA A 5 -39.23 33.80 5.69
C ALA A 5 -38.17 33.01 6.50
N GLN A 6 -38.59 31.93 7.15
CA GLN A 6 -37.69 31.10 7.93
C GLN A 6 -36.61 30.51 7.03
N ALA A 7 -35.33 30.76 7.34
CA ALA A 7 -34.21 30.27 6.53
C ALA A 7 -34.26 28.75 6.41
N LYS A 8 -34.27 28.24 5.17
CA LYS A 8 -34.31 26.81 4.85
C LYS A 8 -33.10 26.09 5.45
N THR A 9 -33.24 24.83 5.84
CA THR A 9 -32.11 23.99 6.26
C THR A 9 -31.74 23.03 5.14
N VAL A 10 -30.47 22.99 4.77
CA VAL A 10 -29.89 21.98 3.87
C VAL A 10 -29.31 20.86 4.75
N LYS A 11 -29.87 19.66 4.65
CA LYS A 11 -29.45 18.50 5.43
C LYS A 11 -28.43 17.68 4.64
N ILE A 12 -27.26 17.45 5.21
CA ILE A 12 -26.25 16.57 4.61
C ILE A 12 -26.05 15.36 5.52
N GLY A 13 -26.29 14.17 4.97
CA GLY A 13 -25.97 12.92 5.65
C GLY A 13 -24.47 12.68 5.62
N ALA A 14 -23.87 12.29 6.76
CA ALA A 14 -22.45 12.00 6.85
C ALA A 14 -22.23 10.59 7.43
N ILE A 15 -21.67 9.69 6.64
CA ILE A 15 -21.44 8.30 7.04
C ILE A 15 -19.95 8.07 7.26
N TYR A 16 -19.51 7.81 8.50
CA TYR A 16 -18.10 7.64 8.87
C TYR A 16 -17.89 6.47 9.84
N PRO A 17 -16.66 5.94 10.01
CA PRO A 17 -16.36 4.91 11.01
C PRO A 17 -16.15 5.57 12.38
N LEU A 18 -17.22 5.85 13.12
CA LEU A 18 -17.12 6.55 14.41
C LEU A 18 -16.76 5.62 15.56
N THR A 19 -16.95 4.31 15.38
CA THR A 19 -16.49 3.25 16.28
C THR A 19 -15.64 2.20 15.55
N GLY A 20 -15.02 1.29 16.31
CA GLY A 20 -14.16 0.24 15.77
C GLY A 20 -12.73 0.68 15.44
N GLY A 21 -12.01 -0.11 14.64
CA GLY A 21 -10.56 0.06 14.40
C GLY A 21 -10.16 1.37 13.70
N ALA A 22 -11.08 2.00 12.98
CA ALA A 22 -10.87 3.29 12.31
C ALA A 22 -11.52 4.48 13.04
N ALA A 23 -11.96 4.30 14.29
CA ALA A 23 -12.68 5.33 15.05
C ALA A 23 -11.89 6.64 15.22
N ALA A 24 -10.57 6.57 15.30
CA ALA A 24 -9.72 7.76 15.37
C ALA A 24 -9.85 8.62 14.11
N ALA A 25 -9.72 8.01 12.92
CA ALA A 25 -9.90 8.69 11.64
C ALA A 25 -11.34 9.19 11.46
N GLY A 26 -12.34 8.40 11.85
CA GLY A 26 -13.75 8.84 11.78
C GLY A 26 -14.06 10.05 12.66
N ARG A 27 -13.47 10.15 13.87
CA ARG A 27 -13.59 11.33 14.74
C ARG A 27 -12.92 12.56 14.14
N GLU A 28 -11.75 12.39 13.53
CA GLU A 28 -11.04 13.48 12.83
C GLU A 28 -11.87 14.01 11.65
N LEU A 29 -12.40 13.12 10.82
CA LEU A 29 -13.29 13.46 9.70
C LEU A 29 -14.57 14.16 10.16
N LYS A 30 -15.19 13.67 11.25
CA LYS A 30 -16.37 14.29 11.86
C LYS A 30 -16.06 15.71 12.33
N ALA A 31 -14.96 15.91 13.05
CA ALA A 31 -14.55 17.22 13.55
C ALA A 31 -14.28 18.20 12.39
N GLY A 32 -13.61 17.75 11.32
CA GLY A 32 -13.38 18.56 10.12
C GLY A 32 -14.69 18.97 9.42
N ALA A 33 -15.63 18.03 9.27
CA ALA A 33 -16.93 18.31 8.68
C ALA A 33 -17.76 19.30 9.54
N GLU A 34 -17.77 19.12 10.86
CA GLU A 34 -18.45 20.02 11.80
C GLU A 34 -17.86 21.44 11.76
N LEU A 35 -16.53 21.57 11.71
CA LEU A 35 -15.87 22.86 11.55
C LEU A 35 -16.25 23.53 10.23
N SER A 36 -16.24 22.77 9.12
CA SER A 36 -16.65 23.27 7.80
C SER A 36 -18.10 23.76 7.80
N ALA A 37 -19.04 23.00 8.38
CA ALA A 37 -20.43 23.42 8.50
C ALA A 37 -20.59 24.65 9.42
N LYS A 38 -19.80 24.73 10.50
CA LYS A 38 -19.78 25.91 11.38
C LYS A 38 -19.33 27.16 10.62
N ILE A 39 -18.28 27.05 9.80
CA ILE A 39 -17.82 28.16 8.96
C ILE A 39 -18.88 28.50 7.92
N ALA A 40 -19.47 27.53 7.23
CA ALA A 40 -20.51 27.77 6.22
C ALA A 40 -21.72 28.53 6.79
N ASN A 41 -22.08 28.23 8.04
CA ASN A 41 -23.26 28.75 8.70
C ASN A 41 -23.04 30.13 9.33
N ASN A 42 -21.81 30.58 9.50
CA ASN A 42 -21.48 31.82 10.21
C ASN A 42 -20.55 32.69 9.37
N MET A 43 -20.79 34.00 9.37
CA MET A 43 -19.82 34.91 8.75
C MET A 43 -18.53 34.93 9.60
N MET A 44 -17.39 34.63 8.99
CA MET A 44 -16.08 34.61 9.64
C MET A 44 -15.09 35.46 8.82
N PRO A 45 -15.09 36.79 8.96
CA PRO A 45 -14.32 37.72 8.11
C PRO A 45 -12.80 37.54 8.12
N GLY A 46 -12.25 36.83 9.12
CA GLY A 46 -10.83 36.51 9.22
C GLY A 46 -10.38 35.28 8.44
N LEU A 47 -11.29 34.57 7.76
CA LEU A 47 -10.98 33.40 6.95
C LEU A 47 -11.13 33.72 5.47
N ASP A 48 -10.04 33.59 4.71
CA ASP A 48 -10.04 33.80 3.25
C ASP A 48 -10.60 32.59 2.51
N MET A 49 -11.92 32.42 2.62
CA MET A 49 -12.68 31.38 1.92
C MET A 49 -14.10 31.85 1.63
N ASP A 50 -14.64 31.52 0.46
CA ASP A 50 -15.94 32.03 0.01
C ASP A 50 -17.10 31.66 0.95
N MET A 51 -17.06 30.45 1.51
CA MET A 51 -18.09 29.98 2.45
C MET A 51 -18.07 30.72 3.79
N ALA A 52 -16.97 31.41 4.15
CA ALA A 52 -16.88 32.22 5.37
C ALA A 52 -17.43 33.64 5.20
N LYS A 53 -17.65 34.09 3.96
CA LYS A 53 -18.12 35.46 3.66
C LYS A 53 -19.61 35.66 3.95
N ASN A 54 -20.37 34.58 4.14
CA ASN A 54 -21.83 34.62 4.31
C ASN A 54 -22.25 33.80 5.54
N ALA A 55 -23.35 34.20 6.18
CA ALA A 55 -23.96 33.41 7.25
C ALA A 55 -24.97 32.40 6.66
N GLY A 56 -24.49 31.34 6.03
CA GLY A 56 -25.29 30.34 5.31
C GLY A 56 -25.18 30.46 3.78
N ILE A 57 -25.91 29.60 3.06
CA ILE A 57 -25.84 29.51 1.60
C ILE A 57 -26.56 30.70 0.96
N LYS A 58 -25.78 31.66 0.46
CA LYS A 58 -26.27 32.93 -0.11
C LYS A 58 -27.33 32.73 -1.21
N SER A 59 -27.08 31.83 -2.16
CA SER A 59 -28.00 31.55 -3.27
C SER A 59 -29.32 30.89 -2.84
N LEU A 60 -29.40 30.40 -1.60
CA LEU A 60 -30.60 29.80 -1.01
C LEU A 60 -31.17 30.67 0.11
N GLY A 61 -30.97 31.99 0.05
CA GLY A 61 -31.53 32.93 1.03
C GLY A 61 -30.93 32.78 2.44
N GLY A 62 -29.67 32.36 2.54
CA GLY A 62 -28.99 32.17 3.84
C GLY A 62 -29.28 30.82 4.51
N ALA A 63 -29.70 29.83 3.73
CA ALA A 63 -29.99 28.48 4.23
C ALA A 63 -28.81 27.91 5.04
N LYS A 64 -29.11 27.23 6.16
CA LYS A 64 -28.08 26.65 7.04
C LYS A 64 -27.82 25.19 6.68
N ILE A 65 -26.56 24.77 6.74
CA ILE A 65 -26.16 23.37 6.64
C ILE A 65 -26.37 22.67 7.99
N LYS A 66 -27.07 21.54 8.00
CA LYS A 66 -27.16 20.62 9.13
C LYS A 66 -26.57 19.27 8.75
N LEU A 67 -25.53 18.84 9.47
CA LEU A 67 -24.94 17.52 9.29
C LEU A 67 -25.68 16.48 10.14
N ILE A 68 -25.93 15.31 9.57
CA ILE A 68 -26.52 14.15 10.27
C ILE A 68 -25.57 12.97 10.15
N PHE A 69 -24.89 12.65 11.26
CA PHE A 69 -23.87 11.61 11.27
C PHE A 69 -24.47 10.21 11.52
N LYS A 70 -23.99 9.21 10.79
CA LYS A 70 -24.23 7.79 11.10
C LYS A 70 -22.90 7.02 11.10
N ASP A 71 -22.81 6.04 12.00
CA ASP A 71 -21.62 5.21 12.16
C ASP A 71 -21.76 3.90 11.39
N HIS A 72 -20.96 3.71 10.35
CA HIS A 72 -21.03 2.51 9.54
C HIS A 72 -20.19 1.33 10.11
N GLN A 73 -19.39 1.54 11.15
CA GLN A 73 -18.63 0.47 11.85
C GLN A 73 -17.75 -0.42 10.94
N ALA A 74 -17.23 0.16 9.86
CA ALA A 74 -16.55 -0.54 8.77
C ALA A 74 -17.34 -1.69 8.10
N ASN A 75 -18.66 -1.61 8.10
CA ASN A 75 -19.58 -2.58 7.52
C ASN A 75 -20.33 -1.99 6.30
N PRO A 76 -20.11 -2.51 5.08
CA PRO A 76 -20.77 -2.02 3.87
C PRO A 76 -22.30 -2.19 3.87
N THR A 77 -22.83 -3.32 4.36
CA THR A 77 -24.28 -3.56 4.44
C THR A 77 -24.95 -2.55 5.38
N LEU A 78 -24.35 -2.34 6.56
CA LEU A 78 -24.82 -1.31 7.48
C LEU A 78 -24.74 0.09 6.85
N GLY A 79 -23.65 0.40 6.14
CA GLY A 79 -23.51 1.65 5.39
C GLY A 79 -24.66 1.88 4.40
N ALA A 80 -25.04 0.86 3.64
CA ALA A 80 -26.16 0.91 2.70
C ALA A 80 -27.49 1.21 3.40
N ASP A 81 -27.77 0.52 4.51
CA ASP A 81 -29.01 0.72 5.28
C ASP A 81 -29.05 2.10 5.94
N LEU A 82 -27.91 2.59 6.44
CA LEU A 82 -27.79 3.94 6.98
C LEU A 82 -27.98 5.01 5.90
N ALA A 83 -27.49 4.77 4.68
CA ALA A 83 -27.74 5.65 3.55
C ALA A 83 -29.25 5.71 3.21
N LYS A 84 -29.92 4.56 3.14
CA LYS A 84 -31.38 4.51 2.95
C LYS A 84 -32.12 5.27 4.05
N LYS A 85 -31.77 5.08 5.32
CA LYS A 85 -32.37 5.83 6.44
C LYS A 85 -32.13 7.34 6.33
N LEU A 86 -30.92 7.75 5.98
CA LEU A 86 -30.61 9.18 5.79
C LEU A 86 -31.45 9.79 4.65
N ILE A 87 -31.64 9.06 3.56
CA ILE A 87 -32.40 9.51 2.39
C ILE A 87 -33.92 9.47 2.66
N LEU A 88 -34.43 8.35 3.16
CA LEU A 88 -35.85 8.08 3.28
C LEU A 88 -36.47 8.63 4.55
N ASP A 89 -35.74 8.59 5.67
CA ASP A 89 -36.29 9.00 6.98
C ASP A 89 -35.82 10.42 7.31
N ASP A 90 -34.51 10.66 7.27
CA ASP A 90 -33.93 11.95 7.63
C ASP A 90 -34.11 13.02 6.52
N LYS A 91 -34.45 12.59 5.29
CA LYS A 91 -34.65 13.42 4.08
C LYS A 91 -33.46 14.34 3.80
N VAL A 92 -32.26 13.77 3.71
CA VAL A 92 -31.05 14.54 3.39
C VAL A 92 -31.05 15.01 1.92
N ASP A 93 -30.51 16.20 1.69
CA ASP A 93 -30.35 16.82 0.36
C ASP A 93 -29.06 16.34 -0.33
N GLY A 94 -28.12 15.75 0.40
CA GLY A 94 -26.85 15.22 -0.10
C GLY A 94 -26.13 14.34 0.91
N MET A 95 -25.10 13.64 0.45
CA MET A 95 -24.32 12.68 1.23
C MET A 95 -22.82 13.02 1.27
N LEU A 96 -22.17 12.76 2.40
CA LEU A 96 -20.74 12.88 2.64
C LEU A 96 -20.19 11.59 3.26
N GLY A 97 -19.07 11.06 2.74
CA GLY A 97 -18.43 9.85 3.29
C GLY A 97 -17.83 8.93 2.24
N CYS A 98 -17.20 7.81 2.58
CA CYS A 98 -17.30 7.09 3.86
C CYS A 98 -15.97 6.68 4.52
N TYR A 99 -14.82 7.20 4.10
CA TYR A 99 -13.48 6.76 4.53
C TYR A 99 -13.08 5.35 4.11
N HIS A 100 -13.94 4.33 4.17
CA HIS A 100 -13.60 3.00 3.65
C HIS A 100 -14.10 2.77 2.24
N SER A 101 -13.25 2.32 1.32
CA SER A 101 -13.57 2.14 -0.11
C SER A 101 -14.76 1.20 -0.34
N SER A 102 -14.86 0.11 0.41
CA SER A 102 -15.97 -0.85 0.30
C SER A 102 -17.31 -0.25 0.74
N VAL A 103 -17.29 0.59 1.78
CA VAL A 103 -18.48 1.30 2.26
C VAL A 103 -18.84 2.42 1.28
N THR A 104 -17.87 3.23 0.84
CA THR A 104 -18.08 4.28 -0.17
C THR A 104 -18.73 3.71 -1.43
N LYS A 105 -18.22 2.60 -1.98
CA LYS A 105 -18.79 1.95 -3.17
C LYS A 105 -20.25 1.53 -2.97
N THR A 106 -20.57 1.00 -1.80
CA THR A 106 -21.92 0.51 -1.50
C THR A 106 -22.89 1.67 -1.28
N VAL A 107 -22.46 2.70 -0.53
CA VAL A 107 -23.25 3.90 -0.27
C VAL A 107 -23.47 4.70 -1.55
N SER A 108 -22.45 4.83 -2.42
CA SER A 108 -22.60 5.55 -3.68
C SER A 108 -23.65 4.91 -4.58
N ALA A 109 -23.70 3.58 -4.67
CA ALA A 109 -24.73 2.87 -5.44
C ALA A 109 -26.14 3.13 -4.89
N VAL A 110 -26.32 3.20 -3.56
CA VAL A 110 -27.60 3.59 -2.95
C VAL A 110 -27.94 5.05 -3.28
N CYS A 111 -26.99 5.96 -3.10
CA CYS A 111 -27.18 7.37 -3.43
C CYS A 111 -27.59 7.56 -4.91
N GLU A 112 -26.91 6.89 -5.84
CA GLU A 112 -27.24 6.86 -7.27
C GLU A 112 -28.65 6.33 -7.53
N GLN A 113 -29.03 5.21 -6.90
CA GLN A 113 -30.36 4.62 -7.05
C GLN A 113 -31.49 5.58 -6.63
N TYR A 114 -31.26 6.39 -5.60
CA TYR A 114 -32.25 7.33 -5.07
C TYR A 114 -32.07 8.76 -5.60
N GLY A 115 -31.12 9.01 -6.51
CA GLY A 115 -30.87 10.32 -7.09
C GLY A 115 -30.33 11.37 -6.10
N VAL A 116 -29.64 10.95 -5.05
CA VAL A 116 -29.04 11.85 -4.04
C VAL A 116 -27.55 12.02 -4.32
N PRO A 117 -27.03 13.25 -4.50
CA PRO A 117 -25.62 13.47 -4.79
C PRO A 117 -24.74 13.14 -3.57
N MET A 118 -23.55 12.59 -3.84
CA MET A 118 -22.59 12.17 -2.82
C MET A 118 -21.19 12.75 -3.10
N ILE A 119 -20.52 13.24 -2.06
CA ILE A 119 -19.11 13.63 -2.08
C ILE A 119 -18.33 12.72 -1.12
N ASN A 120 -17.16 12.27 -1.56
CA ASN A 120 -16.23 11.52 -0.72
C ASN A 120 -14.86 12.20 -0.71
N GLY A 121 -14.43 12.69 0.46
CA GLY A 121 -13.15 13.38 0.61
C GLY A 121 -11.94 12.44 0.73
N THR A 122 -12.14 11.18 1.08
CA THR A 122 -11.05 10.20 1.26
C THR A 122 -11.57 8.76 1.32
N SER A 123 -10.80 7.81 0.79
CA SER A 123 -11.10 6.38 0.90
C SER A 123 -9.84 5.54 1.14
N THR A 124 -9.97 4.51 1.97
CA THR A 124 -8.94 3.49 2.25
C THR A 124 -9.54 2.10 2.30
N SER A 125 -8.73 1.08 2.05
CA SER A 125 -9.10 -0.33 2.15
C SER A 125 -9.50 -0.69 3.60
N HIS A 126 -10.47 -1.60 3.78
CA HIS A 126 -10.75 -2.23 5.07
C HIS A 126 -10.68 -3.74 4.89
N LEU A 127 -9.71 -4.39 5.54
CA LEU A 127 -9.38 -5.81 5.27
C LEU A 127 -9.96 -6.79 6.30
N SER A 128 -10.88 -6.36 7.18
CA SER A 128 -11.35 -7.23 8.27
C SER A 128 -12.18 -8.42 7.80
N SER A 129 -12.95 -8.27 6.71
CA SER A 129 -13.73 -9.34 6.06
C SER A 129 -12.83 -10.39 5.42
N GLU A 130 -11.79 -9.93 4.73
CA GLU A 130 -10.78 -10.70 4.04
C GLU A 130 -9.96 -11.49 5.05
N VAL A 131 -9.47 -10.82 6.10
CA VAL A 131 -8.75 -11.48 7.21
C VAL A 131 -9.65 -12.49 7.92
N ARG A 132 -10.93 -12.20 8.13
CA ARG A 132 -11.87 -13.15 8.74
C ARG A 132 -12.05 -14.40 7.87
N SER A 133 -12.19 -14.20 6.56
CA SER A 133 -12.35 -15.29 5.58
C SER A 133 -11.08 -16.15 5.53
N LEU A 134 -9.91 -15.51 5.49
CA LEU A 134 -8.62 -16.20 5.57
C LEU A 134 -8.49 -16.98 6.88
N LYS A 135 -8.83 -16.40 8.03
CA LYS A 135 -8.79 -17.11 9.31
C LYS A 135 -9.74 -18.31 9.35
N ALA A 136 -10.95 -18.19 8.79
CA ALA A 136 -11.92 -19.27 8.75
C ALA A 136 -11.42 -20.46 7.92
N ALA A 137 -10.68 -20.20 6.84
CA ALA A 137 -10.03 -21.23 6.04
C ALA A 137 -8.88 -21.95 6.77
N ARG A 138 -8.37 -21.40 7.89
CA ARG A 138 -7.23 -21.91 8.66
C ARG A 138 -6.00 -22.26 7.79
N PRO A 139 -5.54 -21.36 6.92
CA PRO A 139 -4.40 -21.65 6.07
C PRO A 139 -3.13 -21.70 6.90
N ASP A 140 -2.27 -22.67 6.59
CA ASP A 140 -0.92 -22.72 7.14
C ASP A 140 -0.03 -21.60 6.58
N VAL A 141 -0.28 -21.20 5.33
CA VAL A 141 0.50 -20.18 4.61
C VAL A 141 -0.43 -19.09 4.08
N MET A 142 -0.07 -17.83 4.33
CA MET A 142 -0.76 -16.68 3.76
C MET A 142 0.18 -15.88 2.86
N LEU A 143 -0.21 -15.70 1.60
CA LEU A 143 0.54 -14.97 0.58
C LEU A 143 -0.13 -13.63 0.31
N PHE A 144 0.64 -12.55 0.32
CA PHE A 144 0.13 -11.19 0.23
C PHE A 144 0.92 -10.37 -0.79
N ALA A 145 0.24 -9.94 -1.84
CA ALA A 145 0.73 -8.94 -2.78
C ALA A 145 -0.03 -7.63 -2.53
N SER A 146 0.66 -6.61 -2.02
CA SER A 146 0.03 -5.35 -1.66
C SER A 146 1.01 -4.18 -1.64
N TYR A 147 0.47 -2.96 -1.69
CA TYR A 147 1.22 -1.74 -1.41
C TYR A 147 1.32 -1.48 0.10
N THR A 148 2.18 -0.54 0.50
CA THR A 148 2.62 -0.35 1.89
C THR A 148 1.49 -0.15 2.89
N SER A 149 0.50 0.69 2.56
CA SER A 149 -0.64 0.97 3.45
C SER A 149 -1.46 -0.29 3.74
N ASP A 150 -1.73 -1.10 2.71
CA ASP A 150 -2.48 -2.34 2.82
C ASP A 150 -1.70 -3.42 3.56
N ALA A 151 -0.38 -3.52 3.33
CA ALA A 151 0.49 -4.43 4.08
C ALA A 151 0.47 -4.11 5.58
N ILE A 152 0.58 -2.83 5.95
CA ILE A 152 0.50 -2.38 7.34
C ILE A 152 -0.86 -2.72 7.95
N LEU A 153 -1.94 -2.40 7.24
CA LEU A 153 -3.30 -2.67 7.70
C LEU A 153 -3.52 -4.16 7.91
N LEU A 154 -3.13 -4.98 6.93
CA LEU A 154 -3.26 -6.43 6.98
C LEU A 154 -2.57 -7.02 8.22
N VAL A 155 -1.30 -6.67 8.47
CA VAL A 155 -0.56 -7.19 9.64
C VAL A 155 -1.23 -6.76 10.94
N LYS A 156 -1.66 -5.49 11.05
CA LYS A 156 -2.42 -4.99 12.21
C LYS A 156 -3.72 -5.77 12.41
N THR A 157 -4.45 -6.05 11.34
CA THR A 157 -5.72 -6.78 11.40
C THR A 157 -5.51 -8.25 11.74
N LEU A 158 -4.48 -8.92 11.19
CA LEU A 158 -4.12 -10.29 11.55
C LEU A 158 -3.77 -10.39 13.04
N LYS A 159 -3.00 -9.43 13.55
CA LYS A 159 -2.69 -9.29 14.99
C LYS A 159 -3.95 -9.10 15.83
N ALA A 160 -4.77 -8.10 15.52
CA ALA A 160 -5.99 -7.81 16.25
C ALA A 160 -6.96 -8.99 16.26
N GLN A 161 -7.02 -9.75 15.16
CA GLN A 161 -7.87 -10.94 15.06
C GLN A 161 -7.19 -12.20 15.60
N LYS A 162 -5.98 -12.17 16.17
CA LYS A 162 -5.26 -13.35 16.68
C LYS A 162 -5.14 -14.46 15.63
N ALA A 163 -4.83 -14.11 14.39
CA ALA A 163 -4.53 -15.08 13.34
C ALA A 163 -3.22 -15.83 13.68
N LYS A 164 -3.19 -17.13 13.36
CA LYS A 164 -2.05 -18.02 13.66
C LYS A 164 -1.56 -18.81 12.43
N PRO A 165 -1.28 -18.16 11.29
CA PRO A 165 -0.64 -18.86 10.18
C PRO A 165 0.75 -19.35 10.60
N LYS A 166 1.23 -20.43 9.97
CA LYS A 166 2.62 -20.89 10.13
C LYS A 166 3.59 -20.02 9.33
N ILE A 167 3.13 -19.44 8.21
CA ILE A 167 3.90 -18.54 7.34
C ILE A 167 3.06 -17.34 6.91
N ILE A 168 3.64 -16.15 6.99
CA ILE A 168 3.16 -14.93 6.33
C ILE A 168 4.21 -14.55 5.29
N TRP A 169 3.79 -14.40 4.04
CA TRP A 169 4.67 -14.12 2.91
C TRP A 169 4.19 -12.89 2.15
N GLY A 170 5.01 -11.84 2.16
CA GLY A 170 4.86 -10.64 1.35
C GLY A 170 5.55 -10.73 -0.02
N GLN A 171 5.09 -9.95 -0.98
CA GLN A 171 5.69 -9.87 -2.32
C GLN A 171 6.34 -8.50 -2.56
N ASP A 172 7.61 -8.35 -2.13
CA ASP A 172 8.43 -7.13 -2.33
C ASP A 172 7.66 -5.88 -1.85
N ALA A 173 7.52 -4.87 -2.72
CA ALA A 173 6.56 -3.77 -2.65
C ALA A 173 6.26 -3.30 -1.21
N GLY A 174 5.03 -3.52 -0.72
CA GLY A 174 4.58 -3.03 0.57
C GLY A 174 5.31 -3.61 1.77
N PHE A 175 5.95 -4.77 1.64
CA PHE A 175 6.64 -5.47 2.74
C PHE A 175 8.11 -5.08 2.87
N GLU A 176 8.66 -4.29 1.95
CA GLU A 176 10.07 -3.85 1.98
C GLU A 176 10.26 -2.36 2.24
N LYS A 177 9.18 -1.57 2.32
CA LYS A 177 9.32 -0.13 2.54
C LYS A 177 9.75 0.20 3.98
N PRO A 178 10.57 1.25 4.19
CA PRO A 178 10.93 1.70 5.54
C PRO A 178 9.71 1.92 6.45
N GLU A 179 8.61 2.43 5.93
CA GLU A 179 7.37 2.70 6.67
C GLU A 179 6.72 1.43 7.20
N PHE A 180 6.78 0.31 6.46
CA PHE A 180 6.29 -0.98 6.91
C PHE A 180 7.05 -1.44 8.17
N ARG A 181 8.39 -1.36 8.11
CA ARG A 181 9.29 -1.72 9.22
C ARG A 181 9.09 -0.82 10.44
N SER A 182 9.13 0.50 10.24
CA SER A 182 9.07 1.47 11.34
C SER A 182 7.71 1.48 12.05
N THR A 183 6.63 1.23 11.31
CA THR A 183 5.26 1.20 11.86
C THR A 183 4.95 -0.06 12.64
N LEU A 184 5.38 -1.23 12.15
CA LEU A 184 4.98 -2.52 12.72
C LEU A 184 6.00 -3.09 13.72
N ARG A 185 7.28 -2.72 13.58
CA ARG A 185 8.37 -3.11 14.49
C ARG A 185 8.37 -4.62 14.74
N ASP A 186 8.47 -5.05 15.99
CA ASP A 186 8.53 -6.46 16.40
C ASP A 186 7.37 -7.33 15.88
N SER A 187 6.24 -6.71 15.50
CA SER A 187 5.09 -7.45 14.96
C SER A 187 5.38 -8.12 13.61
N ILE A 188 6.49 -7.81 12.94
CA ILE A 188 6.84 -8.44 11.65
C ILE A 188 7.94 -9.48 11.77
N VAL A 189 8.48 -9.73 12.97
CA VAL A 189 9.53 -10.74 13.17
C VAL A 189 9.02 -12.11 12.74
N GLY A 190 9.66 -12.71 11.74
CA GLY A 190 9.28 -13.97 11.12
C GLY A 190 8.47 -13.83 9.81
N ILE A 191 8.01 -12.63 9.44
CA ILE A 191 7.34 -12.40 8.15
C ILE A 191 8.37 -12.50 7.02
N LEU A 192 8.04 -13.30 6.00
CA LEU A 192 8.83 -13.43 4.77
C LEU A 192 8.46 -12.32 3.78
N THR A 193 9.42 -11.94 2.93
CA THR A 193 9.16 -11.19 1.70
C THR A 193 10.07 -11.66 0.58
N ARG A 194 9.53 -11.79 -0.64
CA ARG A 194 10.36 -11.93 -1.84
C ARG A 194 11.03 -10.59 -2.13
N THR A 195 12.35 -10.57 -2.35
CA THR A 195 13.15 -9.37 -2.67
C THR A 195 14.08 -9.63 -3.87
N VAL A 196 14.53 -8.58 -4.56
CA VAL A 196 15.48 -8.70 -5.67
C VAL A 196 16.94 -8.64 -5.20
N PHE A 197 17.21 -7.84 -4.16
CA PHE A 197 18.56 -7.58 -3.68
C PHE A 197 18.49 -7.00 -2.27
N LEU A 198 19.32 -7.52 -1.37
CA LEU A 198 19.54 -6.94 -0.05
C LEU A 198 20.98 -6.44 0.03
N PRO A 199 21.26 -5.30 0.69
CA PRO A 199 22.62 -4.80 0.88
C PRO A 199 23.59 -5.83 1.46
N LYS A 200 23.09 -6.79 2.25
CA LYS A 200 23.86 -7.92 2.78
C LYS A 200 24.52 -8.78 1.70
N VAL A 201 24.01 -8.82 0.46
CA VAL A 201 24.67 -9.51 -0.67
C VAL A 201 26.09 -8.97 -0.87
N ALA A 202 26.33 -7.68 -0.61
CA ALA A 202 27.67 -7.08 -0.69
C ALA A 202 28.65 -7.60 0.38
N GLN A 203 28.14 -8.18 1.47
CA GLN A 203 28.96 -8.80 2.54
C GLN A 203 29.29 -10.26 2.22
N ILE A 204 28.52 -10.90 1.34
CA ILE A 204 28.64 -12.32 0.99
C ILE A 204 29.44 -12.49 -0.30
N LYS A 205 29.09 -11.71 -1.34
CA LYS A 205 29.73 -11.79 -2.66
C LYS A 205 30.81 -10.73 -2.78
N LYS A 206 32.06 -11.20 -3.00
CA LYS A 206 33.23 -10.32 -3.16
C LYS A 206 33.02 -9.23 -4.23
N VAL A 207 32.52 -9.59 -5.41
CA VAL A 207 32.27 -8.63 -6.50
C VAL A 207 31.21 -7.60 -6.11
N ALA A 208 30.15 -8.02 -5.42
CA ALA A 208 29.09 -7.12 -4.96
C ALA A 208 29.64 -6.15 -3.90
N GLY A 209 30.51 -6.62 -2.98
CA GLY A 209 31.21 -5.78 -2.01
C GLY A 209 32.09 -4.71 -2.65
N GLN A 210 32.90 -5.10 -3.64
CA GLN A 210 33.78 -4.18 -4.38
C GLN A 210 32.99 -3.11 -5.14
N VAL A 211 31.93 -3.51 -5.86
CA VAL A 211 31.08 -2.55 -6.60
C VAL A 211 30.28 -1.68 -5.64
N ASN A 212 29.79 -2.23 -4.53
CA ASN A 212 29.08 -1.45 -3.51
C ASN A 212 29.97 -0.36 -2.90
N ALA A 213 31.25 -0.65 -2.65
CA ALA A 213 32.20 0.35 -2.15
C ALA A 213 32.38 1.53 -3.14
N LEU A 214 32.50 1.24 -4.44
CA LEU A 214 32.56 2.27 -5.48
C LEU A 214 31.26 3.08 -5.57
N TYR A 215 30.11 2.40 -5.54
CA TYR A 215 28.79 3.02 -5.60
C TYR A 215 28.54 3.93 -4.39
N LYS A 216 28.89 3.46 -3.19
CA LYS A 216 28.78 4.22 -1.94
C LYS A 216 29.71 5.42 -1.91
N GLY A 217 30.95 5.27 -2.38
CA GLY A 217 31.88 6.39 -2.52
C GLY A 217 31.35 7.51 -3.43
N LYS A 218 30.60 7.16 -4.47
CA LYS A 218 30.01 8.12 -5.41
C LYS A 218 28.68 8.73 -4.94
N THR A 219 27.84 7.97 -4.25
CA THR A 219 26.44 8.34 -4.00
C THR A 219 26.10 8.55 -2.53
N GLY A 220 26.98 8.16 -1.62
CA GLY A 220 26.72 8.11 -0.17
C GLY A 220 25.81 6.95 0.27
N ASN A 221 25.27 6.16 -0.66
CA ASN A 221 24.29 5.10 -0.37
C ASN A 221 24.81 3.72 -0.78
N ASP A 222 24.40 2.67 -0.07
CA ASP A 222 24.63 1.29 -0.50
C ASP A 222 23.74 0.93 -1.71
N LEU A 223 24.14 -0.10 -2.46
CA LEU A 223 23.34 -0.68 -3.54
C LEU A 223 21.98 -1.16 -3.00
N GLY A 224 20.93 -0.90 -3.77
CA GLY A 224 19.60 -1.45 -3.58
C GLY A 224 19.15 -2.22 -4.81
N GLY A 225 17.98 -2.85 -4.77
CA GLY A 225 17.49 -3.69 -5.87
C GLY A 225 17.31 -2.99 -7.22
N ALA A 226 17.07 -1.68 -7.24
CA ALA A 226 17.01 -0.91 -8.48
C ALA A 226 18.42 -0.65 -9.04
N SER A 227 19.34 -0.12 -8.22
CA SER A 227 20.70 0.21 -8.66
C SER A 227 21.52 -1.03 -9.00
N ALA A 228 21.37 -2.13 -8.26
CA ALA A 228 22.02 -3.40 -8.57
C ALA A 228 21.55 -3.96 -9.93
N ARG A 229 20.24 -3.90 -10.23
CA ARG A 229 19.72 -4.32 -11.55
C ARG A 229 20.19 -3.43 -12.69
N ALA A 230 20.21 -2.11 -12.49
CA ALA A 230 20.71 -1.17 -13.49
C ALA A 230 22.19 -1.42 -13.80
N PHE A 231 23.01 -1.64 -12.77
CA PHE A 231 24.41 -2.03 -12.94
C PHE A 231 24.55 -3.34 -13.74
N THR A 232 23.82 -4.39 -13.34
CA THR A 232 23.83 -5.68 -14.05
C THR A 232 23.37 -5.54 -15.51
N GLY A 233 22.43 -4.65 -15.80
CA GLY A 233 21.98 -4.37 -17.16
C GLY A 233 23.10 -3.86 -18.06
N VAL A 234 23.87 -2.86 -17.58
CA VAL A 234 25.04 -2.34 -18.31
C VAL A 234 26.14 -3.40 -18.40
N GLN A 235 26.41 -4.13 -17.31
CA GLN A 235 27.35 -5.25 -17.31
C GLN A 235 27.01 -6.26 -18.41
N THR A 236 25.73 -6.63 -18.54
CA THR A 236 25.25 -7.54 -19.58
C THR A 236 25.52 -7.00 -20.98
N TRP A 237 25.23 -5.72 -21.22
CA TRP A 237 25.51 -5.07 -22.50
C TRP A 237 26.98 -5.12 -22.89
N VAL A 238 27.89 -4.89 -21.94
CA VAL A 238 29.34 -5.02 -22.18
C VAL A 238 29.67 -6.43 -22.68
N HIS A 239 29.21 -7.48 -22.00
CA HIS A 239 29.47 -8.85 -22.44
C HIS A 239 28.84 -9.18 -23.81
N ILE A 240 27.65 -8.64 -24.13
CA ILE A 240 27.02 -8.82 -25.44
C ILE A 240 27.87 -8.17 -26.53
N LEU A 241 28.32 -6.94 -26.31
CA LEU A 241 29.09 -6.18 -27.31
C LEU A 241 30.48 -6.79 -27.53
N GLU A 242 31.16 -7.20 -26.46
CA GLU A 242 32.43 -7.93 -26.54
C GLU A 242 32.27 -9.23 -27.35
N LYS A 243 31.19 -9.98 -27.12
CA LYS A 243 30.89 -11.20 -27.88
C LYS A 243 30.48 -10.93 -29.33
N ALA A 244 29.78 -9.83 -29.59
CA ALA A 244 29.32 -9.46 -30.92
C ALA A 244 30.47 -8.94 -31.81
N GLY A 245 31.46 -8.26 -31.22
CA GLY A 245 32.54 -7.58 -31.96
C GLY A 245 32.03 -6.50 -32.93
N SER A 246 30.78 -6.05 -32.74
CA SER A 246 30.02 -5.26 -33.72
C SER A 246 28.82 -4.60 -33.03
N THR A 247 28.42 -3.45 -33.54
CA THR A 247 27.20 -2.74 -33.11
C THR A 247 26.02 -2.97 -34.05
N LYS A 248 26.17 -3.83 -35.06
CA LYS A 248 25.08 -4.16 -35.98
C LYS A 248 23.98 -4.93 -35.24
N PRO A 249 22.70 -4.60 -35.44
CA PRO A 249 21.59 -5.24 -34.70
C PRO A 249 21.57 -6.78 -34.79
N ALA A 250 21.84 -7.33 -35.98
CA ALA A 250 21.85 -8.78 -36.18
C ALA A 250 22.98 -9.48 -35.40
N ASP A 251 24.13 -8.83 -35.27
CA ASP A 251 25.29 -9.38 -34.56
C ASP A 251 25.05 -9.35 -33.04
N ILE A 252 24.50 -8.23 -32.54
CA ILE A 252 24.07 -8.07 -31.15
C ILE A 252 23.03 -9.13 -30.78
N GLN A 253 22.00 -9.34 -31.62
CA GLN A 253 20.95 -10.31 -31.36
C GLN A 253 21.51 -11.74 -31.27
N ARG A 254 22.40 -12.11 -32.20
CA ARG A 254 23.06 -13.44 -32.15
C ARG A 254 23.93 -13.59 -30.89
N ALA A 255 24.68 -12.56 -30.52
CA ALA A 255 25.49 -12.57 -29.30
C ALA A 255 24.65 -12.69 -28.03
N ALA A 256 23.55 -11.92 -27.94
CA ALA A 256 22.62 -11.97 -26.82
C ALA A 256 21.94 -13.34 -26.69
N ASN A 257 21.51 -13.95 -27.80
CA ASN A 257 20.88 -15.28 -27.80
C ASN A 257 21.84 -16.40 -27.38
N ALA A 258 23.15 -16.20 -27.50
CA ALA A 258 24.17 -17.18 -27.14
C ALA A 258 24.94 -16.80 -25.85
N ILE A 259 24.50 -15.78 -25.10
CA ILE A 259 25.25 -15.29 -23.96
C ILE A 259 25.09 -16.22 -22.74
N ARG A 260 26.19 -16.39 -22.00
CA ARG A 260 26.19 -16.96 -20.66
C ARG A 260 27.17 -16.20 -19.80
N ILE A 261 26.69 -15.54 -18.75
CA ILE A 261 27.52 -14.86 -17.75
C ILE A 261 27.36 -15.62 -16.43
N PRO A 262 28.43 -16.15 -15.82
CA PRO A 262 28.33 -16.87 -14.55
C PRO A 262 28.01 -15.91 -13.40
N GLY A 263 27.24 -16.40 -12.42
CA GLY A 263 26.72 -15.60 -11.32
C GLY A 263 27.81 -15.01 -10.41
N ASP A 264 28.98 -15.62 -10.30
CA ASP A 264 30.11 -15.14 -9.50
C ASP A 264 30.68 -13.80 -9.98
N GLN A 265 30.45 -13.43 -11.24
CA GLN A 265 30.78 -12.13 -11.82
C GLN A 265 29.71 -11.07 -11.59
N LEU A 266 28.52 -11.46 -11.15
CA LEU A 266 27.37 -10.57 -11.02
C LEU A 266 27.27 -9.96 -9.62
N VAL A 267 26.91 -8.66 -9.57
CA VAL A 267 26.60 -7.98 -8.29
C VAL A 267 25.30 -8.50 -7.68
N VAL A 268 24.38 -8.98 -8.51
CA VAL A 268 23.12 -9.60 -8.10
C VAL A 268 23.33 -11.06 -7.64
N PRO A 269 22.43 -11.61 -6.82
CA PRO A 269 22.53 -12.98 -6.31
C PRO A 269 22.12 -14.06 -7.33
N TRP A 270 22.00 -13.71 -8.61
CA TRP A 270 21.57 -14.65 -9.67
C TRP A 270 22.62 -15.73 -9.91
N ALA A 271 22.15 -16.90 -10.34
CA ALA A 271 23.04 -17.99 -10.79
C ALA A 271 23.81 -17.62 -12.06
N GLY A 272 23.27 -16.68 -12.84
CA GLY A 272 23.92 -16.13 -14.02
C GLY A 272 22.98 -15.30 -14.88
N ILE A 273 23.44 -15.02 -16.11
CA ILE A 273 22.62 -14.45 -17.18
C ILE A 273 22.68 -15.37 -18.39
N GLN A 274 21.52 -15.84 -18.81
CA GLN A 274 21.32 -16.59 -20.05
C GLN A 274 19.90 -16.30 -20.56
N PHE A 275 19.78 -15.81 -21.78
CA PHE A 275 18.49 -15.51 -22.39
C PHE A 275 17.96 -16.70 -23.19
N THR A 276 16.66 -16.97 -23.10
CA THR A 276 16.02 -17.98 -23.96
C THR A 276 15.74 -17.38 -25.33
N PRO A 277 16.19 -17.99 -26.45
CA PRO A 277 15.97 -17.44 -27.79
C PRO A 277 14.63 -17.87 -28.43
N SER A 278 13.77 -18.60 -27.70
CA SER A 278 12.52 -19.15 -28.22
C SER A 278 11.54 -19.54 -27.10
N GLY A 279 10.27 -19.79 -27.46
CA GLY A 279 9.24 -20.26 -26.52
C GLY A 279 8.66 -19.16 -25.64
N ASP A 280 7.88 -19.54 -24.63
CA ASP A 280 7.13 -18.62 -23.77
C ASP A 280 8.04 -17.70 -22.94
N GLU A 281 9.28 -18.11 -22.72
CA GLU A 281 10.32 -17.37 -21.98
C GLU A 281 11.27 -16.60 -22.93
N LEU A 282 10.88 -16.35 -24.19
CA LEU A 282 11.69 -15.61 -25.16
C LEU A 282 12.21 -14.29 -24.57
N GLY A 283 13.54 -14.13 -24.53
CA GLY A 283 14.23 -12.95 -24.00
C GLY A 283 14.32 -12.88 -22.47
N GLN A 284 13.74 -13.82 -21.72
CA GLN A 284 13.85 -13.86 -20.26
C GLN A 284 15.20 -14.44 -19.82
N ASN A 285 15.74 -13.91 -18.73
CA ASN A 285 16.93 -14.49 -18.09
C ASN A 285 16.54 -15.70 -17.22
N VAL A 286 16.78 -16.91 -17.73
CA VAL A 286 16.40 -18.16 -17.04
C VAL A 286 17.31 -18.53 -15.87
N LEU A 287 18.42 -17.82 -15.69
CA LEU A 287 19.32 -17.98 -14.54
C LEU A 287 19.10 -16.88 -13.48
N GLY A 288 18.13 -15.99 -13.71
CA GLY A 288 17.71 -14.99 -12.75
C GLY A 288 16.95 -15.61 -11.58
N SER A 289 17.27 -15.19 -10.36
CA SER A 289 16.60 -15.65 -9.14
C SER A 289 16.21 -14.48 -8.25
N GLY A 290 15.12 -14.65 -7.50
CA GLY A 290 14.79 -13.77 -6.38
C GLY A 290 15.44 -14.24 -5.09
N LEU A 291 15.51 -13.35 -4.12
CA LEU A 291 15.83 -13.67 -2.74
C LEU A 291 14.53 -13.81 -1.95
N ILE A 292 14.54 -14.68 -0.93
CA ILE A 292 13.54 -14.64 0.13
C ILE A 292 14.20 -14.04 1.36
N GLY A 293 13.68 -12.89 1.78
CA GLY A 293 14.05 -12.24 3.03
C GLY A 293 13.10 -12.61 4.16
N GLN A 294 13.59 -12.66 5.39
CA GLN A 294 12.75 -12.71 6.60
C GLN A 294 13.16 -11.63 7.58
N TYR A 295 12.17 -10.96 8.15
CA TYR A 295 12.41 -10.02 9.23
C TYR A 295 12.82 -10.77 10.51
N GLN A 296 14.01 -10.47 11.04
CA GLN A 296 14.55 -11.09 12.24
C GLN A 296 15.10 -10.03 13.19
N MET A 297 15.21 -10.38 14.48
CA MET A 297 15.89 -9.55 15.47
C MET A 297 17.34 -10.00 15.58
N VAL A 298 18.28 -9.09 15.29
CA VAL A 298 19.73 -9.31 15.44
C VAL A 298 20.27 -8.15 16.27
N ASP A 299 20.91 -8.47 17.40
CA ASP A 299 21.47 -7.50 18.36
C ASP A 299 20.47 -6.39 18.75
N GLY A 300 19.21 -6.79 18.99
CA GLY A 300 18.12 -5.89 19.36
C GLY A 300 17.61 -5.00 18.23
N LYS A 301 18.05 -5.20 16.99
CA LYS A 301 17.61 -4.47 15.79
C LYS A 301 16.81 -5.36 14.86
N LEU A 302 15.71 -4.82 14.34
CA LEU A 302 14.93 -5.45 13.30
C LEU A 302 15.65 -5.32 11.95
N VAL A 303 16.06 -6.45 11.40
CA VAL A 303 16.77 -6.55 10.12
C VAL A 303 16.07 -7.52 9.18
N LEU A 304 16.26 -7.33 7.89
CA LEU A 304 15.79 -8.25 6.85
C LEU A 304 16.96 -9.17 6.47
N GLU A 305 16.90 -10.42 6.95
CA GLU A 305 17.89 -11.47 6.67
C GLU A 305 17.57 -12.18 5.36
N ILE A 306 18.58 -12.69 4.65
CA ILE A 306 18.39 -13.57 3.48
C ILE A 306 18.27 -15.00 3.98
N ILE A 307 17.23 -15.70 3.55
CA ILE A 307 16.95 -17.08 3.98
C ILE A 307 17.03 -18.06 2.81
N TYR A 308 16.83 -17.56 1.59
CA TYR A 308 16.98 -18.31 0.35
C TYR A 308 17.42 -17.36 -0.79
N PRO A 309 18.27 -17.80 -1.73
CA PRO A 309 18.84 -19.14 -1.85
C PRO A 309 19.93 -19.43 -0.80
N PHE A 310 20.13 -20.72 -0.49
CA PHE A 310 20.92 -21.16 0.67
C PHE A 310 22.42 -20.85 0.56
N ASP A 311 22.94 -20.70 -0.65
CA ASP A 311 24.32 -20.30 -0.94
C ASP A 311 24.62 -18.84 -0.58
N VAL A 312 23.58 -18.01 -0.39
CA VAL A 312 23.68 -16.62 0.05
C VAL A 312 22.81 -16.31 1.26
N ALA A 313 22.37 -17.34 2.00
CA ALA A 313 21.61 -17.16 3.22
C ALA A 313 22.48 -16.54 4.32
N THR A 314 21.90 -15.62 5.08
CA THR A 314 22.57 -14.91 6.19
C THR A 314 22.03 -15.32 7.56
N ALA A 315 20.94 -16.09 7.60
CA ALA A 315 20.38 -16.66 8.81
C ALA A 315 19.43 -17.82 8.47
N ASP A 316 19.16 -18.67 9.45
CA ASP A 316 18.13 -19.71 9.36
C ASP A 316 16.72 -19.11 9.36
N MET A 317 15.75 -19.84 8.79
CA MET A 317 14.35 -19.44 8.82
C MET A 317 13.76 -19.60 10.22
N ILE A 318 13.12 -18.55 10.73
CA ILE A 318 12.20 -18.65 11.87
C ILE A 318 10.92 -19.35 11.38
N PHE A 319 10.73 -20.58 11.84
CA PHE A 319 9.53 -21.37 11.58
C PHE A 319 9.11 -22.17 12.83
N PRO A 320 7.79 -22.26 13.15
CA PRO A 320 6.70 -21.47 12.55
C PRO A 320 6.81 -19.99 12.92
N PHE A 321 6.10 -19.13 12.17
CA PHE A 321 5.94 -17.73 12.53
C PHE A 321 5.49 -17.61 13.99
N LYS A 322 6.32 -16.96 14.83
CA LYS A 322 6.01 -16.73 16.24
C LYS A 322 4.96 -15.63 16.29
N TRP A 323 3.74 -16.03 16.61
CA TRP A 323 2.55 -15.16 16.54
C TRP A 323 2.71 -13.87 17.35
N PHE A 324 1.93 -12.86 16.96
CA PHE A 324 1.93 -11.51 17.51
C PHE A 324 1.70 -11.38 19.03
#